data_AF-A0A9D4F835-F1
#
_entry.id   AF-A0A9D4F835-F1
#
_cell.length_a   1.000
_cell.length_b   1.000
_cell.length_c   1.000
_cell.angle_alpha   90.00
_cell.angle_beta   90.00
_cell.angle_gamma   90.00
#
_symmetry.space_group_name_H-M   'P 1'
#
loop_
_entity.id
_entity.type
_entity.pdbx_description
1 polymer ?
#
loop_
_entity_poly.entity_id
_entity_poly.type
_entity_poly.pdbx_seq_one_letter_code
_entity_poly.pdbx_strand_id
1 'polypeptide(L)'
;MVDRGKDNIKSLKASYEQICEEILDERRQINENLDRLQQNTIRELQSIHERLNNSIEDDTKRCLECISKLKIYGAKLKDNILPERTFITLRKCIDQTAAADSLLKSMIKNDGTDIKFQPNRELIQCHADCTDLGKIIIGDPQHNVDPNKIVSIEDKSEYNVQTATDKYPCAITGICSTSNGDLVIADFHNKCVKLLNQAYKVIDQVKLPSYLMSMCSISSFEMAVIVSKHKADAFSGIHFLRVDGGKIIRKQVLKMNHVCYGIAHVDAEVFVTSGTALYEYTMDGRLVKKLYEDNTGIYRGDI
;
A
#
# COMPACT_ATOMS: atom_id res chain seq x y z
N MET A 1 -22.22 -0.88 48.72
CA MET A 1 -21.03 -1.49 48.07
C MET A 1 -21.42 -2.68 47.20
N VAL A 2 -22.23 -3.61 47.69
CA VAL A 2 -22.72 -4.77 46.92
C VAL A 2 -23.50 -4.36 45.67
N ASP A 3 -24.38 -3.36 45.76
CA ASP A 3 -25.19 -2.92 44.61
C ASP A 3 -24.35 -2.25 43.52
N ARG A 4 -23.36 -1.43 43.91
CA ARG A 4 -22.38 -0.83 42.98
C ARG A 4 -21.57 -1.89 42.22
N GLY A 5 -21.26 -3.02 42.86
CA GLY A 5 -20.59 -4.15 42.20
C GLY A 5 -21.48 -4.83 41.16
N LYS A 6 -22.78 -5.00 41.45
CA LYS A 6 -23.75 -5.58 40.51
C LYS A 6 -23.97 -4.69 39.29
N ASP A 7 -24.06 -3.37 39.49
CA ASP A 7 -24.22 -2.40 38.39
C ASP A 7 -22.99 -2.40 37.47
N ASN A 8 -21.78 -2.46 38.03
CA ASN A 8 -20.54 -2.56 37.25
C ASN A 8 -20.47 -3.83 36.41
N ILE A 9 -20.87 -4.99 36.96
CA ILE A 9 -20.92 -6.26 36.22
C ILE A 9 -21.91 -6.16 35.06
N LYS A 10 -23.08 -5.57 35.28
CA LYS A 10 -24.09 -5.39 34.25
C LYS A 10 -23.61 -4.47 33.13
N SER A 11 -22.96 -3.37 33.48
CA SER A 11 -22.39 -2.42 32.51
C SER A 11 -21.25 -3.05 31.70
N LEU A 12 -20.37 -3.82 32.35
CA LEU A 12 -19.28 -4.54 31.67
C LEU A 12 -19.83 -5.57 30.69
N LYS A 13 -20.86 -6.32 31.10
CA LYS A 13 -21.51 -7.32 30.24
C LYS A 13 -22.15 -6.66 29.01
N ALA A 14 -22.85 -5.54 29.19
CA ALA A 14 -23.43 -4.81 28.07
C ALA A 14 -22.35 -4.28 27.10
N SER A 15 -21.24 -3.75 27.63
CA SER A 15 -20.12 -3.30 26.80
C SER A 15 -19.45 -4.46 26.04
N TYR A 16 -19.27 -5.61 26.69
CA TYR A 16 -18.77 -6.82 26.03
C TYR A 16 -19.68 -7.29 24.89
N GLU A 17 -21.00 -7.32 25.13
CA GLU A 17 -21.99 -7.71 24.12
C GLU A 17 -21.98 -6.73 22.94
N GLN A 18 -21.92 -5.43 23.20
CA GLN A 18 -21.80 -4.40 22.16
C GLN A 18 -20.52 -4.55 21.34
N ILE A 19 -19.35 -4.72 21.96
CA ILE A 19 -18.08 -4.91 21.25
C ILE A 19 -18.13 -6.17 20.37
N CYS A 20 -18.73 -7.26 20.87
CA CYS A 20 -18.93 -8.46 20.07
C CYS A 20 -19.80 -8.18 18.83
N GLU A 21 -20.90 -7.42 18.99
CA GLU A 21 -21.77 -7.04 17.87
C GLU A 21 -21.04 -6.16 16.85
N GLU A 22 -20.25 -5.19 17.29
CA GLU A 22 -19.43 -4.33 16.43
C GLU A 22 -18.42 -5.15 15.62
N ILE A 23 -17.70 -6.09 16.25
CA ILE A 23 -16.76 -6.99 15.56
C ILE A 23 -17.49 -7.83 14.50
N LEU A 24 -18.67 -8.34 14.82
CA LEU A 24 -19.47 -9.14 13.89
C LEU A 24 -19.99 -8.29 12.72
N ASP A 25 -20.36 -7.04 12.96
CA ASP A 25 -20.80 -6.11 11.93
C ASP A 25 -19.65 -5.73 10.98
N GLU A 26 -18.49 -5.36 11.52
CA GLU A 26 -17.28 -5.08 10.73
C GLU A 26 -16.88 -6.28 9.86
N ARG A 27 -16.90 -7.50 10.44
CA ARG A 27 -16.62 -8.72 9.68
C ARG A 27 -17.63 -8.93 8.55
N ARG A 28 -18.90 -8.61 8.78
CA ARG A 28 -19.95 -8.72 7.77
C ARG A 28 -19.72 -7.74 6.63
N GLN A 29 -19.44 -6.47 6.95
CA GLN A 29 -19.17 -5.44 5.95
C GLN A 29 -17.95 -5.78 5.09
N ILE A 30 -16.87 -6.34 5.69
CA ILE A 30 -15.70 -6.83 4.94
C ILE A 30 -16.11 -7.91 3.95
N ASN A 31 -16.87 -8.92 4.39
CA ASN A 31 -17.29 -10.02 3.53
C ASN A 31 -18.20 -9.52 2.38
N GLU A 32 -19.16 -8.64 2.67
CA GLU A 32 -20.04 -8.06 1.65
C GLU A 32 -19.25 -7.27 0.59
N ASN A 33 -18.21 -6.56 1.01
CA ASN A 33 -17.32 -5.86 0.09
C ASN A 33 -16.53 -6.83 -0.80
N LEU A 34 -16.00 -7.93 -0.23
CA LEU A 34 -15.30 -8.96 -0.99
C LEU A 34 -16.23 -9.66 -2.00
N ASP A 35 -17.45 -10.00 -1.58
CA ASP A 35 -18.47 -10.59 -2.45
C ASP A 35 -18.82 -9.66 -3.61
N ARG A 36 -18.97 -8.36 -3.34
CA ARG A 36 -19.24 -7.36 -4.38
C ARG A 36 -18.08 -7.25 -5.38
N LEU A 37 -16.83 -7.24 -4.91
CA LEU A 37 -15.64 -7.21 -5.78
C LEU A 37 -15.56 -8.47 -6.65
N GLN A 38 -15.80 -9.64 -6.07
CA GLN A 38 -15.86 -10.91 -6.80
C GLN A 38 -16.95 -10.87 -7.88
N GLN A 39 -18.17 -10.49 -7.52
CA GLN A 39 -19.29 -10.43 -8.47
C GLN A 39 -19.03 -9.46 -9.62
N ASN A 40 -18.45 -8.29 -9.34
CA ASN A 40 -18.11 -7.32 -10.39
C ASN A 40 -17.07 -7.91 -11.36
N THR A 41 -16.03 -8.57 -10.84
CA THR A 41 -14.97 -9.21 -11.65
C THR A 41 -15.56 -10.33 -12.52
N ILE A 42 -16.45 -11.16 -11.96
CA ILE A 42 -17.12 -12.22 -12.70
C ILE A 42 -18.03 -11.64 -13.80
N ARG A 43 -18.80 -10.58 -13.49
CA ARG A 43 -19.66 -9.91 -14.48
C ARG A 43 -18.86 -9.34 -15.64
N GLU A 44 -17.70 -8.74 -15.36
CA GLU A 44 -16.80 -8.25 -16.41
C GLU A 44 -16.26 -9.39 -17.29
N LEU A 45 -15.82 -10.49 -16.67
CA LEU A 45 -15.36 -11.68 -17.39
C LEU A 45 -16.48 -12.27 -18.28
N GLN A 46 -17.71 -12.36 -17.75
CA GLN A 46 -18.88 -12.82 -18.50
C GLN A 46 -19.18 -11.91 -19.70
N SER A 47 -19.13 -10.59 -19.51
CA SER A 47 -19.34 -9.63 -20.60
C SER A 47 -18.27 -9.75 -21.69
N ILE A 48 -17.00 -9.95 -21.31
CA ILE A 48 -15.91 -10.20 -22.26
C ILE A 48 -16.18 -11.50 -23.03
N HIS A 49 -16.55 -12.58 -22.33
CA HIS A 49 -16.86 -13.86 -22.93
C HIS A 49 -18.02 -13.77 -23.93
N GLU A 50 -19.13 -13.15 -23.55
CA GLU A 50 -20.30 -12.97 -24.41
C GLU A 50 -19.97 -12.14 -25.65
N ARG A 51 -19.23 -11.04 -25.49
CA ARG A 51 -18.79 -10.20 -26.61
C ARG A 51 -17.89 -10.98 -27.59
N LEU A 52 -16.95 -11.77 -27.07
CA LEU A 52 -16.08 -12.61 -27.91
C LEU A 52 -16.89 -13.69 -28.63
N ASN A 53 -17.80 -14.36 -27.92
CA ASN A 53 -18.64 -15.40 -28.51
C ASN A 53 -19.52 -14.84 -29.64
N ASN A 54 -20.20 -13.72 -29.40
CA ASN A 54 -21.05 -13.06 -30.41
C ASN A 54 -20.24 -12.62 -31.63
N SER A 55 -19.01 -12.11 -31.43
CA SER A 55 -18.11 -11.75 -32.54
C SER A 55 -17.73 -12.97 -33.37
N ILE A 56 -17.37 -14.08 -32.72
CA ILE A 56 -17.00 -15.34 -33.39
C ILE A 56 -18.20 -15.92 -34.15
N GLU A 57 -19.39 -15.89 -33.57
CA GLU A 57 -20.62 -16.36 -34.21
C GLU A 57 -20.97 -15.52 -35.45
N ASP A 58 -20.89 -14.19 -35.36
CA ASP A 58 -21.13 -13.30 -36.51
C ASP A 58 -20.12 -13.53 -37.63
N ASP A 59 -18.82 -13.61 -37.29
CA ASP A 59 -17.77 -13.89 -38.26
C ASP A 59 -17.95 -15.27 -38.92
N THR A 60 -18.36 -16.28 -38.14
CA THR A 60 -18.67 -17.63 -38.64
C THR A 60 -19.83 -17.59 -39.63
N LYS A 61 -20.90 -16.86 -39.32
CA LYS A 61 -22.05 -16.68 -40.20
C LYS A 61 -21.64 -15.99 -41.50
N ARG A 62 -20.88 -14.90 -41.42
CA ARG A 62 -20.37 -14.17 -42.60
C ARG A 62 -19.47 -15.04 -43.48
N CYS A 63 -18.65 -15.90 -42.87
CA CYS A 63 -17.85 -16.90 -43.59
C CYS A 63 -18.72 -17.90 -44.35
N LEU A 64 -19.74 -18.47 -43.68
CA LEU A 64 -20.68 -19.42 -44.31
C LEU A 64 -21.44 -18.78 -45.48
N GLU A 65 -21.85 -17.53 -45.34
CA GLU A 65 -22.49 -16.76 -46.42
C GLU A 65 -21.54 -16.51 -47.61
N CYS A 66 -20.26 -16.21 -47.35
CA CYS A 66 -19.27 -16.07 -48.41
C CYS A 66 -19.05 -17.40 -49.16
N ILE A 67 -18.95 -18.51 -48.42
CA ILE A 67 -18.78 -19.85 -48.99
C ILE A 67 -19.99 -20.22 -49.86
N SER A 68 -21.22 -19.94 -49.41
CA SER A 68 -22.43 -20.27 -50.18
C SER A 68 -22.51 -19.47 -51.49
N LYS A 69 -22.19 -18.17 -51.46
CA LYS A 69 -22.11 -17.32 -52.66
C LYS A 69 -21.07 -17.84 -53.66
N LEU A 70 -19.88 -18.17 -53.18
CA LEU A 70 -18.81 -18.73 -54.03
C LEU A 70 -19.24 -20.06 -54.68
N LYS A 71 -19.90 -20.96 -53.92
CA LYS A 71 -20.45 -22.21 -54.47
C LYS A 71 -21.47 -21.95 -55.58
N ILE A 72 -22.39 -21.00 -55.38
CA ILE A 72 -23.41 -20.63 -56.39
C ILE A 72 -22.74 -20.08 -57.66
N TYR A 73 -21.78 -19.18 -57.53
CA TYR A 73 -21.08 -18.62 -58.69
C TYR A 73 -20.22 -19.67 -59.41
N GLY A 74 -19.55 -20.56 -58.66
CA GLY A 74 -18.80 -21.67 -59.22
C GLY A 74 -19.67 -22.66 -60.00
N ALA A 75 -20.89 -22.97 -59.51
CA ALA A 75 -21.85 -23.78 -60.25
C ALA A 75 -22.31 -23.08 -61.55
N LYS A 76 -22.69 -21.80 -61.46
CA LYS A 76 -23.10 -21.00 -62.64
C LYS A 76 -22.01 -20.89 -63.70
N LEU A 77 -20.73 -20.87 -63.30
CA LEU A 77 -19.59 -20.88 -64.22
C LEU A 77 -19.50 -22.18 -65.04
N LYS A 78 -19.89 -23.33 -64.47
CA LYS A 78 -19.91 -24.61 -65.18
C LYS A 78 -21.04 -24.72 -66.19
N ASP A 79 -22.19 -24.08 -65.91
CA ASP A 79 -23.41 -24.21 -66.72
C ASP A 79 -23.55 -23.14 -67.82
N ASN A 80 -22.70 -22.11 -67.83
CA ASN A 80 -22.82 -20.99 -68.77
C ASN A 80 -22.14 -21.27 -70.12
N ILE A 81 -22.94 -21.26 -71.19
CA ILE A 81 -22.50 -21.51 -72.58
C ILE A 81 -22.21 -20.19 -73.34
N LEU A 82 -22.67 -19.05 -72.81
CA LEU A 82 -22.53 -17.71 -73.43
C LEU A 82 -21.33 -16.94 -72.85
N PRO A 83 -20.38 -16.47 -73.69
CA PRO A 83 -19.16 -15.79 -73.24
C PRO A 83 -19.39 -14.57 -72.33
N GLU A 84 -20.39 -13.71 -72.62
CA GLU A 84 -20.62 -12.51 -71.81
C GLU A 84 -21.12 -12.84 -70.39
N ARG A 85 -21.96 -13.88 -70.27
CA ARG A 85 -22.47 -14.34 -68.96
C ARG A 85 -21.39 -15.02 -68.14
N THR A 86 -20.48 -15.73 -68.79
CA THR A 86 -19.30 -16.32 -68.16
C THR A 86 -18.38 -15.24 -67.60
N PHE A 87 -18.11 -14.19 -68.38
CA PHE A 87 -17.28 -13.06 -67.91
C PHE A 87 -17.89 -12.35 -66.69
N ILE A 88 -19.19 -12.04 -66.71
CA ILE A 88 -19.89 -11.40 -65.58
C ILE A 88 -19.83 -12.30 -64.33
N THR A 89 -20.05 -13.61 -64.49
CA THR A 89 -20.02 -14.56 -63.35
C THR A 89 -18.61 -14.71 -62.79
N LEU A 90 -17.60 -14.75 -63.65
CA LEU A 90 -16.19 -14.77 -63.25
C LEU A 90 -15.83 -13.51 -62.44
N ARG A 91 -16.25 -12.33 -62.88
CA ARG A 91 -16.00 -11.09 -62.15
C ARG A 91 -16.62 -11.10 -60.75
N LYS A 92 -17.88 -11.54 -60.62
CA LYS A 92 -18.55 -11.71 -59.31
C LYS A 92 -17.82 -12.70 -58.41
N CYS A 93 -17.27 -13.77 -58.97
CA CYS A 93 -16.44 -14.73 -58.24
C CYS A 93 -15.17 -14.08 -57.68
N ILE A 94 -14.47 -13.29 -58.51
CA ILE A 94 -13.25 -12.55 -58.10
C ILE A 94 -13.58 -11.57 -56.98
N ASP A 95 -14.62 -10.74 -57.15
CA ASP A 95 -15.02 -9.75 -56.15
C ASP A 95 -15.42 -10.43 -54.82
N GLN A 96 -16.15 -11.55 -54.87
CA GLN A 96 -16.53 -12.31 -53.69
C GLN A 96 -15.32 -12.99 -53.02
N THR A 97 -14.32 -13.42 -53.79
CA THR A 97 -13.08 -13.99 -53.26
C THR A 97 -12.27 -12.93 -52.53
N ALA A 98 -12.17 -11.72 -53.10
CA ALA A 98 -11.52 -10.59 -52.45
C ALA A 98 -12.25 -10.18 -51.16
N ALA A 99 -13.59 -10.20 -51.15
CA ALA A 99 -14.37 -9.96 -49.94
C ALA A 99 -14.13 -11.02 -48.86
N ALA A 100 -14.01 -12.30 -49.24
CA ALA A 100 -13.70 -13.39 -48.31
C ALA A 100 -12.28 -13.26 -47.74
N ASP A 101 -11.30 -12.89 -48.56
CA ASP A 101 -9.92 -12.63 -48.10
C ASP A 101 -9.86 -11.45 -47.14
N SER A 102 -10.58 -10.36 -47.43
CA SER A 102 -10.70 -9.23 -46.52
C SER A 102 -11.38 -9.61 -45.20
N LEU A 103 -12.41 -10.48 -45.25
CA LEU A 103 -13.07 -10.99 -44.05
C LEU A 103 -12.09 -11.80 -43.19
N LEU A 104 -11.39 -12.77 -43.77
CA LEU A 104 -10.41 -13.60 -43.07
C LEU A 104 -9.27 -12.78 -42.45
N LYS A 105 -8.85 -11.70 -43.10
CA LYS A 105 -7.85 -10.76 -42.54
C LYS A 105 -8.41 -9.90 -41.41
N SER A 106 -9.70 -9.62 -41.42
CA SER A 106 -10.38 -8.80 -40.41
C SER A 106 -10.87 -9.59 -39.20
N MET A 107 -11.15 -10.89 -39.38
CA MET A 107 -11.37 -11.81 -38.28
C MET A 107 -10.12 -11.75 -37.41
N ILE A 108 -10.32 -11.46 -36.12
CA ILE A 108 -9.24 -11.34 -35.16
C ILE A 108 -8.33 -12.55 -35.36
N LYS A 109 -7.01 -12.32 -35.48
CA LYS A 109 -6.00 -13.38 -35.37
C LYS A 109 -6.07 -13.94 -33.95
N ASN A 110 -7.13 -14.70 -33.65
CA ASN A 110 -7.38 -15.38 -32.41
C ASN A 110 -6.54 -16.66 -32.42
N ASP A 111 -5.23 -16.49 -32.52
CA ASP A 111 -4.25 -17.52 -32.26
C ASP A 111 -4.24 -17.71 -30.72
N GLY A 112 -5.36 -18.18 -30.16
CA GLY A 112 -5.60 -18.33 -28.73
C GLY A 112 -5.68 -17.01 -27.95
N THR A 113 -6.88 -16.41 -27.88
CA THR A 113 -7.14 -15.32 -26.93
C THR A 113 -6.94 -15.82 -25.50
N ASP A 114 -5.77 -15.56 -24.96
CA ASP A 114 -5.37 -15.99 -23.62
C ASP A 114 -5.92 -15.02 -22.58
N ILE A 115 -7.07 -15.36 -22.00
CA ILE A 115 -7.67 -14.59 -20.91
C ILE A 115 -6.97 -14.99 -19.61
N LYS A 116 -6.20 -14.07 -19.03
CA LYS A 116 -5.51 -14.27 -17.76
C LYS A 116 -6.13 -13.42 -16.66
N PHE A 117 -6.41 -14.05 -15.52
CA PHE A 117 -6.71 -13.33 -14.30
C PHE A 117 -5.40 -12.95 -13.58
N GLN A 118 -5.23 -11.66 -13.30
CA GLN A 118 -4.15 -11.16 -12.46
C GLN A 118 -4.74 -10.62 -11.17
N PRO A 119 -4.51 -11.27 -10.02
CA PRO A 119 -4.99 -10.76 -8.74
C PRO A 119 -4.40 -9.37 -8.42
N ASN A 120 -5.19 -8.52 -7.74
CA ASN A 120 -4.68 -7.26 -7.23
C ASN A 120 -3.64 -7.54 -6.12
N ARG A 121 -2.41 -7.05 -6.32
CA ARG A 121 -1.29 -7.22 -5.37
C ARG A 121 -1.56 -6.58 -4.03
N GLU A 122 -2.32 -5.47 -3.98
CA GLU A 122 -2.66 -4.79 -2.73
C GLU A 122 -3.59 -5.64 -1.86
N LEU A 123 -4.54 -6.37 -2.46
CA LEU A 123 -5.40 -7.31 -1.74
C LEU A 123 -4.61 -8.50 -1.20
N ILE A 124 -3.65 -9.02 -1.98
CA ILE A 124 -2.76 -10.10 -1.52
C ILE A 124 -1.91 -9.64 -0.34
N GLN A 125 -1.31 -8.45 -0.44
CA GLN A 125 -0.46 -7.90 0.60
C GLN A 125 -1.26 -7.57 1.86
N CYS A 126 -2.43 -6.94 1.71
CA CYS A 126 -3.34 -6.66 2.81
C CYS A 126 -3.73 -7.95 3.54
N HIS A 127 -4.07 -9.02 2.83
CA HIS A 127 -4.35 -10.32 3.44
C HIS A 127 -3.14 -10.89 4.21
N ALA A 128 -1.92 -10.72 3.70
CA ALA A 128 -0.71 -11.18 4.38
C ALA A 128 -0.39 -10.35 5.64
N ASP A 129 -0.71 -9.05 5.62
CA ASP A 129 -0.39 -8.11 6.70
C ASP A 129 -1.50 -8.03 7.77
N CYS A 130 -2.72 -8.48 7.46
CA CYS A 130 -3.87 -8.41 8.35
C CYS A 130 -3.88 -9.60 9.34
N THR A 131 -3.19 -9.46 10.47
CA THR A 131 -3.09 -10.50 11.51
C THR A 131 -4.19 -10.41 12.58
N ASP A 132 -4.89 -9.28 12.68
CA ASP A 132 -5.96 -9.05 13.64
C ASP A 132 -7.07 -8.17 13.04
N LEU A 133 -8.27 -8.21 13.62
CA LEU A 133 -9.40 -7.35 13.25
C LEU A 133 -9.36 -6.00 13.96
N GLY A 134 -8.44 -5.82 14.91
CA GLY A 134 -8.41 -4.70 15.83
C GLY A 134 -7.87 -5.09 17.20
N LYS A 135 -7.75 -4.09 18.07
CA LYS A 135 -7.21 -4.24 19.43
C LYS A 135 -8.29 -3.97 20.46
N ILE A 136 -8.42 -4.87 21.44
CA ILE A 136 -9.26 -4.63 22.62
C ILE A 136 -8.45 -3.73 23.56
N ILE A 137 -8.88 -2.48 23.70
CA ILE A 137 -8.30 -1.55 24.67
C ILE A 137 -9.13 -1.64 25.94
N ILE A 138 -8.60 -2.30 26.96
CA ILE A 138 -9.19 -2.27 28.30
C ILE A 138 -8.68 -0.99 28.95
N GLY A 139 -9.50 0.06 28.92
CA GLY A 139 -9.26 1.23 29.75
C GLY A 139 -9.39 0.81 31.20
N ASP A 140 -8.27 0.58 31.89
CA ASP A 140 -8.30 0.43 33.33
C ASP A 140 -8.66 1.80 33.93
N PRO A 141 -9.80 1.96 34.62
CA PRO A 141 -10.08 3.20 35.34
C PRO A 141 -9.03 3.48 36.45
N GLN A 142 -8.15 2.52 36.76
CA GLN A 142 -7.00 2.69 37.66
C GLN A 142 -5.68 3.03 36.94
N HIS A 143 -5.64 3.12 35.62
CA HIS A 143 -4.52 3.75 34.91
C HIS A 143 -4.71 5.27 34.82
N ASN A 144 -5.14 5.88 35.94
CA ASN A 144 -4.40 7.04 36.42
C ASN A 144 -2.98 6.55 36.71
N VAL A 145 -2.15 6.39 35.68
CA VAL A 145 -0.71 6.46 35.88
C VAL A 145 -0.52 7.85 36.44
N ASP A 146 -0.42 7.95 37.76
CA ASP A 146 0.05 9.18 38.38
C ASP A 146 1.29 9.57 37.59
N PRO A 147 1.31 10.73 36.90
CA PRO A 147 2.49 11.15 36.17
C PRO A 147 3.72 11.26 37.10
N ASN A 148 3.51 11.22 38.42
CA ASN A 148 4.54 11.14 39.45
C ASN A 148 4.83 9.71 39.95
N LYS A 149 4.25 8.66 39.36
CA LYS A 149 4.57 7.27 39.70
C LYS A 149 6.01 7.02 39.31
N ILE A 150 6.89 7.07 40.31
CA ILE A 150 8.30 6.72 40.17
C ILE A 150 8.35 5.24 39.81
N VAL A 151 8.69 4.94 38.56
CA VAL A 151 8.99 3.58 38.11
C VAL A 151 10.48 3.36 38.34
N SER A 152 10.84 2.43 39.22
CA SER A 152 12.22 2.01 39.38
C SER A 152 12.59 1.04 38.26
N ILE A 153 13.74 1.28 37.62
CA ILE A 153 14.34 0.31 36.71
C ILE A 153 14.86 -0.84 37.57
N GLU A 154 14.24 -2.02 37.48
CA GLU A 154 14.65 -3.20 38.24
C GLU A 154 15.93 -3.82 37.67
N ASP A 155 16.04 -3.87 36.34
CA ASP A 155 17.19 -4.45 35.65
C ASP A 155 17.68 -3.56 34.50
N LYS A 156 19.00 -3.40 34.42
CA LYS A 156 19.67 -2.68 33.34
C LYS A 156 20.62 -3.63 32.62
N SER A 157 20.45 -3.76 31.32
CA SER A 157 21.39 -4.45 30.43
C SER A 157 21.97 -3.47 29.42
N GLU A 158 23.23 -3.69 29.02
CA GLU A 158 23.93 -2.85 28.05
C GLU A 158 24.32 -3.69 26.83
N TYR A 159 24.03 -3.16 25.64
CA TYR A 159 24.29 -3.82 24.37
C TYR A 159 25.13 -2.91 23.48
N ASN A 160 26.20 -3.45 22.90
CA ASN A 160 27.03 -2.70 21.98
C ASN A 160 26.40 -2.67 20.59
N VAL A 161 26.05 -1.47 20.12
CA VAL A 161 25.44 -1.22 18.80
C VAL A 161 26.42 -0.59 17.81
N GLN A 162 27.71 -0.55 18.15
CA GLN A 162 28.77 -0.06 17.28
C GLN A 162 29.09 -1.09 16.19
N THR A 163 29.29 -0.61 14.96
CA THR A 163 29.72 -1.44 13.82
C THR A 163 31.12 -1.05 13.36
N ALA A 164 31.75 -1.91 12.56
CA ALA A 164 33.07 -1.65 12.00
C ALA A 164 33.12 -0.41 11.06
N THR A 165 31.96 0.10 10.65
CA THR A 165 31.87 1.26 9.75
C THR A 165 31.66 2.60 10.49
N ASP A 166 31.46 2.54 11.80
CA ASP A 166 31.27 3.71 12.64
C ASP A 166 32.58 4.46 12.82
N LYS A 167 32.50 5.78 12.75
CA LYS A 167 33.65 6.68 12.92
C LYS A 167 33.69 7.33 14.30
N TYR A 168 32.56 7.33 15.00
CA TYR A 168 32.36 8.02 16.26
C TYR A 168 31.59 7.13 17.24
N PRO A 169 31.68 7.39 18.56
CA PRO A 169 30.81 6.75 19.54
C PRO A 169 29.33 6.94 19.18
N CYS A 170 28.55 5.87 19.31
CA CYS A 170 27.12 5.89 18.99
C CYS A 170 26.40 6.88 19.90
N ALA A 171 25.58 7.76 19.30
CA ALA A 171 24.70 8.66 20.04
C ALA A 171 23.27 8.42 19.57
N ILE A 172 22.49 7.69 20.38
CA ILE A 172 21.15 7.24 19.98
C ILE A 172 20.12 8.34 20.28
N THR A 173 19.49 8.88 19.24
CA THR A 173 18.51 9.97 19.34
C THR A 173 17.07 9.53 19.12
N GLY A 174 16.86 8.26 18.79
CA GLY A 174 15.53 7.69 18.71
C GLY A 174 15.55 6.19 18.47
N ILE A 175 14.45 5.55 18.86
CA ILE A 175 14.26 4.11 18.80
C ILE A 175 12.82 3.80 18.39
N CYS A 176 12.64 2.78 17.58
CA CYS A 176 11.35 2.21 17.21
C CYS A 176 11.44 0.67 17.25
N SER A 177 10.33 0.01 17.56
CA SER A 177 10.19 -1.43 17.42
C SER A 177 9.32 -1.77 16.21
N THR A 178 9.71 -2.81 15.47
CA THR A 178 8.85 -3.43 14.46
C THR A 178 7.89 -4.43 15.11
N SER A 179 6.84 -4.87 14.40
CA SER A 179 5.94 -5.92 14.91
C SER A 179 6.63 -7.27 15.10
N ASN A 180 7.77 -7.50 14.46
CA ASN A 180 8.58 -8.71 14.64
C ASN A 180 9.49 -8.65 15.88
N GLY A 181 9.45 -7.56 16.65
CA GLY A 181 10.31 -7.36 17.82
C GLY A 181 11.73 -6.91 17.50
N ASP A 182 12.07 -6.68 16.22
CA ASP A 182 13.33 -6.04 15.84
C ASP A 182 13.29 -4.55 16.22
N LEU A 183 14.45 -4.00 16.56
CA LEU A 183 14.61 -2.60 16.95
C LEU A 183 15.31 -1.80 15.85
N VAL A 184 14.83 -0.59 15.61
CA VAL A 184 15.42 0.37 14.69
C VAL A 184 15.88 1.56 15.50
N ILE A 185 17.16 1.92 15.40
CA ILE A 185 17.75 3.03 16.17
C ILE A 185 18.40 4.07 15.26
N ALA A 186 18.29 5.35 15.64
CA ALA A 186 18.93 6.47 14.97
C ALA A 186 20.25 6.79 15.66
N ASP A 187 21.37 6.65 14.96
CA ASP A 187 22.69 7.02 15.43
C ASP A 187 23.08 8.40 14.85
N PHE A 188 22.99 9.42 15.69
CA PHE A 188 23.24 10.81 15.35
C PHE A 188 24.68 11.02 14.85
N HIS A 189 25.69 10.56 15.59
CA HIS A 189 27.09 10.82 15.25
C HIS A 189 27.51 10.09 13.97
N ASN A 190 27.06 8.85 13.78
CA ASN A 190 27.41 8.06 12.60
C ASN A 190 26.49 8.30 11.40
N LYS A 191 25.47 9.17 11.55
CA LYS A 191 24.52 9.56 10.49
C LYS A 191 23.86 8.36 9.84
N CYS A 192 23.41 7.40 10.65
CA CYS A 192 22.82 6.18 10.14
C CYS A 192 21.68 5.69 11.01
N VAL A 193 20.78 4.95 10.37
CA VAL A 193 19.79 4.13 11.07
C VAL A 193 20.30 2.69 11.08
N LYS A 194 20.23 2.04 12.24
CA LYS A 194 20.66 0.65 12.44
C LYS A 194 19.45 -0.21 12.78
N LEU A 195 19.40 -1.41 12.22
CA LEU A 195 18.40 -2.43 12.51
C LEU A 195 19.05 -3.49 13.39
N LEU A 196 18.43 -3.78 14.52
CA LEU A 196 18.85 -4.76 15.49
C LEU A 196 17.83 -5.88 15.54
N ASN A 197 18.29 -7.11 15.58
CA ASN A 197 17.42 -8.25 15.84
C ASN A 197 17.01 -8.33 17.32
N GLN A 198 16.15 -9.29 17.67
CA GLN A 198 15.72 -9.55 19.06
C GLN A 198 16.87 -9.90 20.03
N ALA A 199 18.04 -10.29 19.51
CA ALA A 199 19.25 -10.49 20.32
C ALA A 199 20.10 -9.21 20.44
N TYR A 200 19.55 -8.06 20.08
CA TYR A 200 20.16 -6.73 20.09
C TYR A 200 21.44 -6.62 19.24
N LYS A 201 21.60 -7.50 18.24
CA LYS A 201 22.72 -7.45 17.30
C LYS A 201 22.33 -6.64 16.08
N VAL A 202 23.20 -5.72 15.65
CA VAL A 202 23.02 -4.96 14.41
C VAL A 202 23.10 -5.92 13.22
N ILE A 203 22.01 -6.02 12.46
CA ILE A 203 21.90 -6.90 11.28
C ILE A 203 21.88 -6.12 9.95
N ASP A 204 21.51 -4.85 9.98
CA ASP A 204 21.58 -3.95 8.83
C ASP A 204 21.75 -2.48 9.25
N GLN A 205 22.20 -1.63 8.33
CA GLN A 205 22.32 -0.20 8.56
C GLN A 205 22.27 0.62 7.27
N VAL A 206 21.69 1.83 7.36
CA VAL A 206 21.57 2.77 6.25
C VAL A 206 22.09 4.16 6.62
N LYS A 207 23.02 4.71 5.82
CA LYS A 207 23.60 6.05 6.04
C LYS A 207 22.72 7.17 5.47
N LEU A 208 22.28 8.11 6.29
CA LEU A 208 21.50 9.27 5.88
C LEU A 208 22.40 10.50 5.61
N PRO A 209 21.91 11.51 4.86
CA PRO A 209 22.76 12.61 4.38
C PRO A 209 23.20 13.59 5.48
N SER A 210 22.54 13.63 6.63
CA SER A 210 22.89 14.50 7.76
C SER A 210 22.61 13.82 9.10
N TYR A 211 22.70 14.58 10.19
CA TYR A 211 22.48 14.11 11.56
C TYR A 211 21.01 13.82 11.83
N LEU A 212 20.75 12.75 12.58
CA LEU A 212 19.41 12.25 12.88
C LEU A 212 18.94 12.79 14.23
N MET A 213 17.85 13.53 14.28
CA MET A 213 17.39 14.19 15.52
C MET A 213 16.39 13.38 16.31
N SER A 214 15.49 12.68 15.63
CA SER A 214 14.40 11.94 16.25
C SER A 214 13.83 10.93 15.25
N MET A 215 13.10 9.95 15.75
CA MET A 215 12.32 9.02 14.93
C MET A 215 11.01 8.67 15.60
N CYS A 216 10.04 8.25 14.80
CA CYS A 216 8.80 7.65 15.28
C CYS A 216 8.36 6.50 14.37
N SER A 217 7.60 5.56 14.93
CA SER A 217 6.94 4.51 14.16
C SER A 217 5.74 5.09 13.41
N ILE A 218 5.58 4.70 12.15
CA ILE A 218 4.41 5.00 11.33
C ILE A 218 3.46 3.80 11.31
N SER A 219 4.02 2.61 11.12
CA SER A 219 3.29 1.35 11.09
C SER A 219 4.17 0.22 11.65
N SER A 220 3.70 -1.03 11.56
CA SER A 220 4.42 -2.24 12.00
C SER A 220 5.85 -2.36 11.47
N PHE A 221 6.12 -1.82 10.28
CA PHE A 221 7.43 -1.93 9.62
C PHE A 221 7.94 -0.62 9.04
N GLU A 222 7.19 0.48 9.15
CA GLU A 222 7.58 1.77 8.60
C GLU A 222 7.82 2.78 9.71
N MET A 223 8.87 3.59 9.54
CA MET A 223 9.26 4.64 10.48
C MET A 223 9.65 5.91 9.75
N ALA A 224 9.48 7.04 10.43
CA ALA A 224 9.89 8.35 9.96
C ALA A 224 11.06 8.83 10.82
N VAL A 225 12.08 9.37 10.17
CA VAL A 225 13.32 9.83 10.81
C VAL A 225 13.59 11.27 10.41
N ILE A 226 13.75 12.15 11.39
CA ILE A 226 14.18 13.52 11.14
C ILE A 226 15.67 13.53 10.85
N VAL A 227 16.01 14.16 9.74
CA VAL A 227 17.37 14.55 9.39
C VAL A 227 17.44 16.07 9.44
N SER A 228 18.39 16.63 10.19
CA SER A 228 18.50 18.08 10.37
C SER A 228 19.77 18.65 9.76
N LYS A 229 19.65 19.85 9.19
CA LYS A 229 20.73 20.59 8.56
C LYS A 229 21.72 21.14 9.60
N HIS A 230 22.98 20.77 9.49
CA HIS A 230 24.09 21.41 10.25
C HIS A 230 25.10 22.15 9.37
N LYS A 231 24.94 22.11 8.04
CA LYS A 231 25.81 22.80 7.07
C LYS A 231 24.96 23.59 6.08
N ALA A 232 25.49 24.68 5.52
CA ALA A 232 24.78 25.57 4.59
C ALA A 232 24.11 24.87 3.39
N ASP A 233 24.64 23.71 2.95
CA ASP A 233 24.11 22.97 1.78
C ASP A 233 23.23 21.76 2.11
N ALA A 234 23.08 21.40 3.39
CA ALA A 234 22.18 20.31 3.79
C ALA A 234 20.72 20.79 3.82
N PHE A 235 19.76 19.86 3.76
CA PHE A 235 18.35 20.16 4.00
C PHE A 235 17.92 19.49 5.30
N SER A 236 16.94 20.09 5.97
CA SER A 236 16.19 19.42 7.03
C SER A 236 15.01 18.71 6.39
N GLY A 237 14.70 17.51 6.85
CA GLY A 237 13.67 16.70 6.22
C GLY A 237 13.31 15.46 7.00
N ILE A 238 12.27 14.79 6.51
CA ILE A 238 11.77 13.54 7.06
C ILE A 238 12.10 12.43 6.07
N HIS A 239 12.85 11.43 6.52
CA HIS A 239 13.12 10.23 5.76
C HIS A 239 12.19 9.12 6.24
N PHE A 240 11.38 8.59 5.33
CA PHE A 240 10.55 7.42 5.61
C PHE A 240 11.32 6.18 5.22
N LEU A 241 11.42 5.27 6.18
CA LEU A 241 12.13 4.02 6.09
C LEU A 241 11.16 2.87 6.30
N ARG A 242 11.44 1.73 5.69
CA ARG A 242 10.72 0.47 5.88
C ARG A 242 11.72 -0.63 6.20
N VAL A 243 11.38 -1.50 7.14
CA VAL A 243 12.08 -2.76 7.37
C VAL A 243 11.41 -3.84 6.53
N ASP A 244 12.18 -4.51 5.69
CA ASP A 244 11.70 -5.62 4.86
C ASP A 244 12.80 -6.66 4.68
N GLY A 245 12.47 -7.93 4.93
CA GLY A 245 13.42 -9.05 4.84
C GLY A 245 14.71 -8.86 5.66
N GLY A 246 14.62 -8.21 6.84
CA GLY A 246 15.78 -7.92 7.68
C GLY A 246 16.69 -6.80 7.16
N LYS A 247 16.18 -5.95 6.26
CA LYS A 247 16.90 -4.80 5.70
C LYS A 247 16.11 -3.51 5.82
N ILE A 248 16.82 -2.38 5.91
CA ILE A 248 16.25 -1.04 5.91
C ILE A 248 16.20 -0.48 4.49
N ILE A 249 14.99 -0.20 4.01
CA ILE A 249 14.71 0.36 2.69
C ILE A 249 14.24 1.81 2.84
N ARG A 250 14.81 2.73 2.06
CA ARG A 250 14.31 4.12 1.99
C ARG A 250 13.11 4.19 1.06
N LYS A 251 12.01 4.78 1.52
CA LYS A 251 10.75 4.89 0.76
C LYS A 251 10.60 6.27 0.13
N GLN A 252 10.54 7.29 0.97
CA GLN A 252 10.33 8.67 0.53
C GLN A 252 11.11 9.65 1.40
N VAL A 253 11.34 10.85 0.87
CA VAL A 253 12.02 11.94 1.57
C VAL A 253 11.21 13.20 1.41
N LEU A 254 10.79 13.78 2.53
CA LEU A 254 10.11 15.06 2.56
C LEU A 254 11.12 16.14 2.93
N LYS A 255 11.29 17.14 2.07
CA LYS A 255 12.15 18.29 2.34
C LYS A 255 11.37 19.34 3.11
N MET A 256 11.90 19.75 4.25
CA MET A 256 11.32 20.79 5.09
C MET A 256 12.04 22.11 4.85
N ASN A 257 11.30 23.20 4.91
CA ASN A 257 11.82 24.57 4.78
C ASN A 257 12.24 25.19 6.13
N HIS A 258 12.17 24.41 7.22
CA HIS A 258 12.58 24.80 8.56
C HIS A 258 13.43 23.70 9.23
N VAL A 259 14.07 24.04 10.34
CA VAL A 259 14.82 23.07 11.16
C VAL A 259 13.83 22.16 11.88
N CYS A 260 14.14 20.87 11.96
CA CYS A 260 13.30 19.84 12.58
C CYS A 260 14.10 19.18 13.71
N TYR A 261 13.46 18.96 14.87
CA TYR A 261 14.07 18.32 16.03
C TYR A 261 13.31 17.07 16.46
N GLY A 262 12.01 17.18 16.74
CA GLY A 262 11.16 16.07 17.17
C GLY A 262 10.11 15.69 16.15
N ILE A 263 9.75 14.41 16.11
CA ILE A 263 8.68 13.87 15.26
C ILE A 263 7.77 12.96 16.07
N ALA A 264 6.48 13.07 15.81
CA ALA A 264 5.47 12.11 16.27
C ALA A 264 4.50 11.80 15.13
N HIS A 265 3.90 10.63 15.20
CA HIS A 265 2.87 10.20 14.26
C HIS A 265 1.62 9.85 15.05
N VAL A 266 0.50 10.43 14.65
CA VAL A 266 -0.81 10.16 15.22
C VAL A 266 -1.78 10.01 14.06
N ASP A 267 -2.46 8.86 14.01
CA ASP A 267 -3.40 8.48 12.95
C ASP A 267 -2.81 8.55 11.54
N ALA A 268 -3.16 9.57 10.75
CA ALA A 268 -2.70 9.78 9.38
C ALA A 268 -1.82 11.04 9.22
N GLU A 269 -1.35 11.60 10.34
CA GLU A 269 -0.66 12.88 10.41
C GLU A 269 0.68 12.78 11.13
N VAL A 270 1.60 13.64 10.71
CA VAL A 270 2.95 13.75 11.27
C VAL A 270 3.11 15.11 11.93
N PHE A 271 3.46 15.09 13.20
CA PHE A 271 3.72 16.26 14.01
C PHE A 271 5.22 16.47 14.09
N VAL A 272 5.68 17.67 13.72
CA VAL A 272 7.10 18.01 13.65
C VAL A 272 7.37 19.23 14.49
N THR A 273 8.36 19.14 15.38
CA THR A 273 8.82 20.30 16.14
C THR A 273 10.05 20.94 15.49
N SER A 274 10.10 22.26 15.60
CA SER A 274 11.29 23.09 15.40
C SER A 274 11.72 23.66 16.74
N GLY A 275 12.70 24.57 16.73
CA GLY A 275 13.15 25.21 17.98
C GLY A 275 12.10 26.13 18.61
N THR A 276 11.12 26.59 17.83
CA THR A 276 10.15 27.58 18.30
C THR A 276 8.72 27.24 17.88
N ALA A 277 8.46 26.13 17.19
CA ALA A 277 7.13 25.87 16.65
C ALA A 277 6.83 24.38 16.52
N LEU A 278 5.53 24.05 16.60
CA LEU A 278 4.96 22.74 16.33
C LEU A 278 4.12 22.80 15.07
N TYR A 279 4.37 21.89 14.14
CA TYR A 279 3.72 21.81 12.84
C TYR A 279 3.01 20.47 12.69
N GLU A 280 1.90 20.47 11.98
CA GLU A 280 1.16 19.29 11.57
C GLU A 280 1.26 19.14 10.05
N TYR A 281 1.71 17.99 9.60
CA TYR A 281 1.91 17.64 8.20
C TYR A 281 1.11 16.39 7.84
N THR A 282 0.64 16.34 6.61
CA THR A 282 0.18 15.08 6.01
C THR A 282 1.38 14.18 5.69
N MET A 283 1.12 12.88 5.48
CA MET A 283 2.15 11.89 5.14
C MET A 283 2.88 12.13 3.80
N ASP A 284 2.29 12.90 2.89
CA ASP A 284 2.91 13.36 1.63
C ASP A 284 3.65 14.70 1.77
N GLY A 285 3.67 15.28 2.98
CA GLY A 285 4.47 16.46 3.32
C GLY A 285 3.79 17.81 3.09
N ARG A 286 2.48 17.83 2.88
CA ARG A 286 1.72 19.08 2.86
C ARG A 286 1.54 19.58 4.29
N LEU A 287 1.91 20.83 4.54
CA LEU A 287 1.63 21.49 5.81
C LEU A 287 0.11 21.63 5.99
N VAL A 288 -0.44 21.02 7.04
CA VAL A 288 -1.85 21.16 7.41
C VAL A 288 -2.03 22.45 8.18
N LYS A 289 -1.30 22.61 9.29
CA LYS A 289 -1.32 23.82 10.12
C LYS A 289 -0.09 23.93 11.02
N LYS A 290 0.15 25.14 11.50
CA LYS A 290 1.11 25.44 12.57
C LYS A 290 0.33 25.51 13.88
N LEU A 291 0.52 24.52 14.74
CA LEU A 291 -0.24 24.36 15.98
C LEU A 291 0.21 25.33 17.07
N TYR A 292 1.50 25.62 17.10
CA TYR A 292 2.11 26.50 18.10
C TYR A 292 3.32 27.20 17.50
N GLU A 293 3.54 28.45 17.93
CA GLU A 293 4.77 29.20 17.68
C GLU A 293 5.10 30.09 18.88
N ASP A 294 6.30 29.91 19.42
CA ASP A 294 6.93 30.80 20.37
C ASP A 294 7.60 31.97 19.63
N ASN A 295 6.95 33.13 19.69
CA ASN A 295 7.46 34.38 19.12
C ASN A 295 8.43 35.13 20.04
N THR A 296 8.71 34.61 21.24
CA THR A 296 9.63 35.26 22.18
C THR A 296 11.10 35.08 21.80
N GLY A 297 11.40 34.12 20.92
CA GLY A 297 12.76 33.81 20.46
C GLY A 297 13.66 33.15 21.52
N ILE A 298 13.09 32.74 22.66
CA ILE A 298 13.83 32.09 23.74
C ILE A 298 13.80 30.58 23.48
N TYR A 299 14.83 30.06 22.82
CA TYR A 299 15.05 28.61 22.75
C TYR A 299 15.35 28.07 24.15
N ARG A 300 14.38 27.43 24.80
CA ARG A 300 14.60 26.64 26.01
C ARG A 300 15.00 25.23 25.58
N GLY A 301 16.30 25.04 25.35
CA GLY A 301 16.90 23.75 24.97
C GLY A 301 16.96 22.70 26.08
N ASP A 302 16.19 22.89 27.16
CA ASP A 302 16.18 22.02 28.32
C ASP A 302 14.89 21.20 28.35
N ILE A 303 14.82 20.16 27.51
CA ILE A 303 14.04 18.94 27.76
C ILE A 303 14.88 17.75 27.32
#